data_AF-A0A6A6KR61-F1
#
_entry.id   AF-A0A6A6KR61-F1
#
_cell.length_a   1.000
_cell.length_b   1.000
_cell.length_c   1.000
_cell.angle_alpha   90.00
_cell.angle_beta   90.00
_cell.angle_gamma   90.00
#
_symmetry.space_group_name_H-M   'P 1'
#
loop_
_entity.id
_entity.type
_entity.pdbx_description
1 polymer ?
#
loop_
_entity_poly.entity_id
_entity_poly.type
_entity_poly.pdbx_seq_one_letter_code
_entity_poly.pdbx_strand_id
1 'polypeptide(L)'
;MVPLLALQAYGIAVDAACPGKKASEFCRTAFHDAAGYQYLFSPNQAKAIRDIPIAPLGSEASLTWLFGSFWQIASTGPEGRAFKAWCNLILLDDVFLPFFSKIHSSSPNLVFSNSRRPVLGYTWRWKRIKRLGTFASHIERKNSSLPTVIVIGGGISGLAAARILFDASFKVILLESRDRLGGRIHTDYSFGYPVDLGASWLHGVCNENPLAPLIRSLGLTLYRTSGDDSVLYDHDLESYTLFDADGHQVPQQLVKEVGDIFKKILKETERIRDEHTDDMSILQAIGLVLDRHPELRQEGLANEVLQWYICRMEAWFAVDADMISLKTWDQEHVLSGGHGLMVQGYDPIIKALAKDISIHLNHRVRKICYGPNKVMVMVENGRKFIADAAIVTVPIGILKANLIQFEPKLPEWKVAAISDIGVGSENKVALQFDKVFWPNVEFLGIVAPTSYACGYFLNLHKATGHPVLVYMAAGRFACDLEELSDESAANFVMLQLKKMFPDATEPVLYLVSRWGTDPNSLGCYAYDVVGKPEDVYERLRAPLGNLFFGGEAVSMDHQGSVHGAYSAGVAAAQSCQRHVLERLGNLEKLQLVPLRCEIHEAAFPLQISRM
;
A
#
# COMPACT_ATOMS: atom_id res chain seq x y z
N MET A 1 -40.78 1.48 13.49
CA MET A 1 -39.35 1.09 13.59
C MET A 1 -38.90 0.31 12.34
N VAL A 2 -39.37 0.71 11.15
CA VAL A 2 -39.03 0.12 9.84
C VAL A 2 -38.40 1.13 8.85
N PRO A 3 -38.62 2.47 8.95
CA PRO A 3 -37.96 3.43 8.05
C PRO A 3 -36.42 3.43 8.07
N LEU A 4 -35.78 2.98 9.15
CA LEU A 4 -34.31 2.98 9.27
C LEU A 4 -33.64 2.00 8.28
N LEU A 5 -34.17 0.79 8.16
CA LEU A 5 -33.57 -0.28 7.36
C LEU A 5 -33.58 0.04 5.85
N ALA A 6 -34.60 0.77 5.38
CA ALA A 6 -34.69 1.20 3.99
C ALA A 6 -33.62 2.24 3.62
N LEU A 7 -33.18 3.08 4.57
CA LEU A 7 -32.14 4.09 4.34
C LEU A 7 -30.72 3.50 4.46
N GLN A 8 -30.53 2.56 5.40
CA GLN A 8 -29.27 1.80 5.52
C GLN A 8 -28.97 0.95 4.27
N ALA A 9 -29.99 0.43 3.58
CA ALA A 9 -29.82 -0.29 2.31
C ALA A 9 -29.26 0.58 1.16
N TYR A 10 -29.30 1.90 1.29
CA TYR A 10 -28.68 2.86 0.36
C TYR A 10 -27.47 3.60 0.99
N GLY A 11 -26.87 3.04 2.04
CA GLY A 11 -25.65 3.57 2.65
C GLY A 11 -25.82 4.81 3.54
N ILE A 12 -27.06 5.24 3.84
CA ILE A 12 -27.31 6.41 4.68
C ILE A 12 -27.40 5.99 6.16
N ALA A 13 -26.45 6.46 6.97
CA ALA A 13 -26.47 6.29 8.41
C ALA A 13 -27.53 7.21 9.07
N VAL A 14 -28.37 6.65 9.93
CA VAL A 14 -29.47 7.38 10.60
C VAL A 14 -29.54 7.01 12.07
N ASP A 15 -29.11 7.91 12.95
CA ASP A 15 -29.31 7.79 14.39
C ASP A 15 -30.60 8.51 14.86
N ALA A 16 -31.09 8.11 16.03
CA ALA A 16 -32.42 8.48 16.50
C ALA A 16 -32.57 9.98 16.82
N ALA A 17 -33.54 10.63 16.17
CA ALA A 17 -33.85 12.04 16.37
C ALA A 17 -34.29 12.35 17.81
N CYS A 18 -33.63 13.33 18.44
CA CYS A 18 -33.87 13.74 19.83
C CYS A 18 -34.67 15.07 19.88
N PRO A 19 -36.00 15.03 20.12
CA PRO A 19 -36.85 16.22 20.03
C PRO A 19 -36.69 17.13 21.26
N GLY A 20 -36.00 18.26 21.11
CA GLY A 20 -35.96 19.31 22.15
C GLY A 20 -34.73 20.22 22.20
N LYS A 21 -33.64 19.90 21.49
CA LYS A 21 -32.39 20.71 21.53
C LYS A 21 -32.47 22.00 20.70
N LYS A 22 -31.73 23.02 21.16
CA LYS A 22 -31.49 24.28 20.46
C LYS A 22 -30.28 24.16 19.52
N ALA A 23 -30.23 25.01 18.49
CA ALA A 23 -29.25 24.94 17.40
C ALA A 23 -27.76 25.12 17.81
N SER A 24 -27.47 25.51 19.04
CA SER A 24 -26.11 25.70 19.57
C SER A 24 -25.61 24.54 20.43
N GLU A 25 -26.37 23.45 20.57
CA GLU A 25 -25.96 22.29 21.36
C GLU A 25 -25.60 21.08 20.50
N PHE A 26 -24.37 20.58 20.66
CA PHE A 26 -23.93 19.36 19.99
C PHE A 26 -24.78 18.15 20.40
N CYS A 27 -25.02 17.25 19.46
CA CYS A 27 -25.85 16.05 19.66
C CYS A 27 -25.27 14.88 18.86
N ARG A 28 -24.92 13.78 19.55
CA ARG A 28 -24.33 12.58 18.94
C ARG A 28 -25.27 11.81 18.00
N THR A 29 -26.55 12.18 17.89
CA THR A 29 -27.57 11.48 17.07
C THR A 29 -28.26 12.40 16.05
N ALA A 30 -27.53 13.39 15.52
CA ALA A 30 -27.99 14.23 14.40
C ALA A 30 -27.46 13.72 13.06
N PHE A 31 -28.12 14.10 11.95
CA PHE A 31 -27.64 13.83 10.60
C PHE A 31 -26.41 14.67 10.27
N HIS A 32 -25.41 14.02 9.68
CA HIS A 32 -24.20 14.62 9.11
C HIS A 32 -24.13 14.26 7.63
N ASP A 33 -23.67 15.17 6.77
CA ASP A 33 -23.29 14.82 5.40
C ASP A 33 -21.87 14.23 5.33
N ALA A 34 -21.44 13.82 4.13
CA ALA A 34 -20.11 13.26 3.90
C ALA A 34 -18.95 14.25 4.15
N ALA A 35 -19.24 15.55 4.37
CA ALA A 35 -18.29 16.58 4.75
C ALA A 35 -18.38 16.98 6.24
N GLY A 36 -19.27 16.34 7.02
CA GLY A 36 -19.44 16.55 8.45
C GLY A 36 -20.42 17.66 8.85
N TYR A 37 -21.18 18.26 7.93
CA TYR A 37 -22.13 19.32 8.27
C TYR A 37 -23.41 18.77 8.90
N GLN A 38 -23.78 19.33 10.07
CA GLN A 38 -24.92 18.91 10.87
C GLN A 38 -26.22 19.61 10.42
N TYR A 39 -27.27 18.84 10.13
CA TYR A 39 -28.60 19.38 9.74
C TYR A 39 -29.68 19.05 10.78
N LEU A 40 -30.50 20.06 11.13
CA LEU A 40 -31.59 19.94 12.11
C LEU A 40 -32.95 20.24 11.47
N PHE A 41 -33.91 19.34 11.66
CA PHE A 41 -35.29 19.51 11.20
C PHE A 41 -36.18 20.19 12.25
N SER A 42 -37.14 20.99 11.80
CA SER A 42 -38.18 21.54 12.67
C SER A 42 -39.16 20.44 13.16
N PRO A 43 -39.85 20.64 14.30
CA PRO A 43 -40.80 19.66 14.84
C PRO A 43 -41.92 19.28 13.85
N ASN A 44 -42.32 20.20 12.96
CA ASN A 44 -43.36 19.95 11.96
C ASN A 44 -42.85 19.04 10.83
N GLN A 45 -41.59 19.18 10.40
CA GLN A 45 -40.96 18.29 9.41
C GLN A 45 -40.77 16.88 9.98
N ALA A 46 -40.30 16.77 11.24
CA ALA A 46 -40.16 15.48 11.91
C ALA A 46 -41.50 14.73 12.09
N LYS A 47 -42.60 15.47 12.26
CA LYS A 47 -43.96 14.90 12.29
C LYS A 47 -44.42 14.42 10.91
N ALA A 48 -44.24 15.22 9.86
CA ALA A 48 -44.61 14.85 8.49
C ALA A 48 -43.91 13.57 8.00
N ILE A 49 -42.64 13.35 8.40
CA ILE A 49 -41.89 12.12 8.08
C ILE A 49 -42.41 10.89 8.85
N ARG A 50 -42.94 11.08 10.07
CA ARG A 50 -43.51 9.99 10.89
C ARG A 50 -44.85 9.48 10.37
N ASP A 51 -45.65 10.35 9.78
CA ASP A 51 -47.05 10.06 9.43
C ASP A 51 -47.21 9.48 7.99
N ILE A 52 -46.10 9.12 7.31
CA ILE A 52 -46.11 8.48 5.99
C ILE A 52 -46.60 7.02 6.12
N PRO A 53 -47.71 6.61 5.47
CA PRO A 53 -48.23 5.25 5.58
C PRO A 53 -47.36 4.22 4.84
N ILE A 54 -47.14 3.06 5.45
CA ILE A 54 -46.35 1.96 4.90
C ILE A 54 -47.21 1.13 3.94
N ALA A 55 -46.87 1.14 2.65
CA ALA A 55 -47.40 0.18 1.67
C ALA A 55 -46.52 -1.09 1.60
N PRO A 56 -47.08 -2.29 1.32
CA PRO A 56 -46.28 -3.49 1.12
C PRO A 56 -45.35 -3.33 -0.10
N LEU A 57 -44.06 -3.66 0.09
CA LEU A 57 -43.08 -3.68 -0.99
C LEU A 57 -43.36 -4.86 -1.94
N GLY A 58 -43.60 -4.59 -3.23
CA GLY A 58 -43.82 -5.66 -4.20
C GLY A 58 -44.30 -5.34 -5.62
N SER A 59 -44.55 -4.07 -6.01
CA SER A 59 -44.94 -3.75 -7.40
C SER A 59 -44.58 -2.32 -7.83
N GLU A 60 -44.47 -2.08 -9.15
CA GLU A 60 -44.11 -0.78 -9.74
C GLU A 60 -45.06 0.37 -9.29
N ALA A 61 -46.33 0.06 -9.02
CA ALA A 61 -47.32 1.03 -8.58
C ALA A 61 -46.94 1.73 -7.27
N SER A 62 -46.22 1.06 -6.37
CA SER A 62 -45.80 1.59 -5.06
C SER A 62 -44.86 2.80 -5.18
N LEU A 63 -43.99 2.82 -6.20
CA LEU A 63 -43.05 3.92 -6.42
C LEU A 63 -43.73 5.15 -7.02
N THR A 64 -44.60 4.98 -8.02
CA THR A 64 -45.38 6.08 -8.60
C THR A 64 -46.25 6.81 -7.56
N TRP A 65 -46.81 6.08 -6.60
CA TRP A 65 -47.61 6.68 -5.53
C TRP A 65 -46.74 7.49 -4.55
N LEU A 66 -45.59 6.94 -4.12
CA LEU A 66 -44.59 7.65 -3.32
C LEU A 66 -44.14 8.96 -3.99
N PHE A 67 -43.71 8.91 -5.26
CA PHE A 67 -43.28 10.11 -5.99
C PHE A 67 -44.42 11.14 -6.18
N GLY A 68 -45.66 10.69 -6.41
CA GLY A 68 -46.82 11.57 -6.51
C GLY A 68 -47.10 12.37 -5.23
N SER A 69 -47.06 11.71 -4.06
CA SER A 69 -47.25 12.36 -2.77
C SER A 69 -46.09 13.29 -2.39
N PHE A 70 -44.84 12.90 -2.67
CA PHE A 70 -43.68 13.77 -2.43
C PHE A 70 -43.68 15.04 -3.30
N TRP A 71 -44.12 14.95 -4.56
CA TRP A 71 -44.21 16.12 -5.45
C TRP A 71 -45.27 17.13 -4.98
N GLN A 72 -46.38 16.65 -4.40
CA GLN A 72 -47.43 17.52 -3.86
C GLN A 72 -46.94 18.33 -2.66
N ILE A 73 -46.14 17.72 -1.76
CA ILE A 73 -45.56 18.40 -0.59
C ILE A 73 -44.55 19.49 -0.99
N ALA A 74 -43.80 19.30 -2.08
CA ALA A 74 -42.81 20.28 -2.57
C ALA A 74 -43.41 21.56 -3.20
N SER A 75 -44.74 21.70 -3.23
CA SER A 75 -45.45 22.75 -3.98
C SER A 75 -45.70 24.05 -3.21
N THR A 76 -45.50 24.10 -1.89
CA THR A 76 -45.88 25.25 -1.05
C THR A 76 -44.69 25.87 -0.32
N GLY A 77 -44.22 27.03 -0.82
CA GLY A 77 -43.33 27.94 -0.09
C GLY A 77 -41.93 28.14 -0.70
N PRO A 78 -41.20 29.20 -0.31
CA PRO A 78 -39.92 29.57 -0.93
C PRO A 78 -38.81 28.51 -0.80
N GLU A 79 -38.89 27.67 0.24
CA GLU A 79 -37.89 26.64 0.59
C GLU A 79 -37.94 25.41 -0.32
N GLY A 80 -39.04 25.18 -1.06
CA GLY A 80 -39.17 24.04 -1.98
C GLY A 80 -38.11 24.03 -3.11
N ARG A 81 -37.45 25.16 -3.37
CA ARG A 81 -36.36 25.26 -4.35
C ARG A 81 -35.05 24.62 -3.89
N ALA A 82 -34.73 24.67 -2.60
CA ALA A 82 -33.54 24.01 -2.05
C ALA A 82 -33.70 22.48 -2.09
N PHE A 83 -34.89 21.98 -1.75
CA PHE A 83 -35.20 20.55 -1.83
C PHE A 83 -35.23 20.03 -3.28
N LYS A 84 -35.68 20.86 -4.24
CA LYS A 84 -35.58 20.54 -5.67
C LYS A 84 -34.13 20.47 -6.17
N ALA A 85 -33.25 21.35 -5.70
CA ALA A 85 -31.82 21.28 -6.02
C ALA A 85 -31.18 20.00 -5.45
N TRP A 86 -31.50 19.63 -4.21
CA TRP A 86 -31.02 18.40 -3.57
C TRP A 86 -31.51 17.13 -4.30
N CYS A 87 -32.80 17.07 -4.68
CA CYS A 87 -33.32 15.96 -5.48
C CYS A 87 -32.68 15.87 -6.86
N ASN A 88 -32.39 17.01 -7.51
CA ASN A 88 -31.71 17.03 -8.81
C ASN A 88 -30.23 16.60 -8.71
N LEU A 89 -29.55 16.86 -7.59
CA LEU A 89 -28.20 16.35 -7.32
C LEU A 89 -28.20 14.82 -7.22
N ILE A 90 -29.15 14.24 -6.46
CA ILE A 90 -29.30 12.78 -6.36
C ILE A 90 -29.73 12.13 -7.69
N LEU A 91 -30.38 12.88 -8.58
CA LEU A 91 -30.82 12.39 -9.90
C LEU A 91 -29.79 12.59 -11.03
N LEU A 92 -28.63 13.19 -10.76
CA LEU A 92 -27.56 13.39 -11.76
C LEU A 92 -26.39 12.41 -11.61
N ASP A 93 -26.27 11.71 -10.48
CA ASP A 93 -25.27 10.65 -10.29
C ASP A 93 -25.85 9.25 -10.59
N ASP A 94 -25.72 8.85 -11.86
CA ASP A 94 -25.57 7.47 -12.40
C ASP A 94 -26.47 6.28 -11.99
N VAL A 95 -27.58 6.46 -11.26
CA VAL A 95 -28.47 5.31 -10.90
C VAL A 95 -29.45 4.90 -12.02
N PHE A 96 -29.69 5.70 -13.06
CA PHE A 96 -30.88 5.55 -13.93
C PHE A 96 -30.69 5.27 -15.44
N LEU A 97 -29.54 4.71 -15.86
CA LEU A 97 -29.33 4.26 -17.25
C LEU A 97 -29.38 2.74 -17.54
N PRO A 98 -29.22 1.80 -16.59
CA PRO A 98 -29.42 0.36 -16.87
C PRO A 98 -30.89 -0.07 -17.01
N PHE A 99 -31.82 0.63 -16.34
CA PHE A 99 -33.20 0.14 -16.12
C PHE A 99 -34.08 0.16 -17.38
N PHE A 100 -33.83 1.09 -18.31
CA PHE A 100 -34.66 1.25 -19.51
C PHE A 100 -34.47 0.18 -20.60
N SER A 101 -33.39 -0.63 -20.53
CA SER A 101 -33.14 -1.69 -21.52
C SER A 101 -33.95 -2.98 -21.28
N LYS A 102 -34.55 -3.17 -20.09
CA LYS A 102 -35.24 -4.41 -19.70
C LYS A 102 -36.77 -4.39 -19.85
N ILE A 103 -37.40 -3.24 -20.08
CA ILE A 103 -38.87 -3.07 -20.07
C ILE A 103 -39.50 -3.29 -21.48
N HIS A 104 -38.81 -3.99 -22.39
CA HIS A 104 -39.30 -4.20 -23.78
C HIS A 104 -39.35 -5.68 -24.25
N SER A 105 -39.41 -6.65 -23.32
CA SER A 105 -39.43 -8.07 -23.71
C SER A 105 -40.23 -9.05 -22.83
N SER A 106 -41.45 -8.71 -22.37
CA SER A 106 -42.34 -9.72 -21.74
C SER A 106 -43.85 -9.37 -21.66
N SER A 107 -44.52 -9.26 -22.82
CA SER A 107 -45.87 -9.79 -23.16
C SER A 107 -47.07 -9.58 -22.16
N PRO A 108 -48.29 -10.16 -22.37
CA PRO A 108 -49.40 -9.37 -22.93
C PRO A 108 -50.76 -9.47 -22.19
N ASN A 109 -51.78 -8.78 -22.75
CA ASN A 109 -53.23 -8.87 -22.49
C ASN A 109 -53.83 -8.12 -21.27
N LEU A 110 -54.62 -7.06 -21.55
CA LEU A 110 -56.09 -7.12 -21.42
C LEU A 110 -56.76 -5.96 -22.20
N VAL A 111 -58.05 -6.10 -22.56
CA VAL A 111 -58.65 -5.42 -23.73
C VAL A 111 -60.09 -4.91 -23.46
N PHE A 112 -60.50 -3.91 -24.25
CA PHE A 112 -61.86 -3.44 -24.64
C PHE A 112 -62.35 -2.12 -23.99
N SER A 113 -63.15 -1.24 -24.64
CA SER A 113 -63.94 -1.38 -25.89
C SER A 113 -64.13 -0.08 -26.72
N ASN A 114 -64.15 -0.22 -28.05
CA ASN A 114 -64.88 0.56 -29.09
C ASN A 114 -65.55 1.93 -28.79
N SER A 115 -65.19 2.96 -29.59
CA SER A 115 -66.19 3.78 -30.33
C SER A 115 -65.64 4.49 -31.60
N ARG A 116 -66.25 4.17 -32.75
CA ARG A 116 -66.55 4.95 -33.97
C ARG A 116 -65.51 5.97 -34.58
N ARG A 117 -65.12 5.67 -35.83
CA ARG A 117 -64.61 6.59 -36.91
C ARG A 117 -65.78 7.47 -37.48
N PRO A 118 -65.61 8.45 -38.43
CA PRO A 118 -64.50 8.70 -39.39
C PRO A 118 -64.14 10.18 -39.76
N VAL A 119 -63.30 10.35 -40.82
CA VAL A 119 -63.01 11.58 -41.63
C VAL A 119 -62.11 12.66 -40.93
N LEU A 120 -61.17 13.45 -41.52
CA LEU A 120 -60.57 13.64 -42.87
C LEU A 120 -59.08 14.14 -42.77
N GLY A 121 -58.18 13.72 -43.67
CA GLY A 121 -56.92 14.44 -44.07
C GLY A 121 -55.73 14.44 -43.07
N TYR A 122 -54.46 14.31 -43.45
CA TYR A 122 -53.77 14.26 -44.74
C TYR A 122 -52.70 13.15 -44.75
N THR A 123 -52.45 12.53 -45.91
CA THR A 123 -51.25 11.71 -46.17
C THR A 123 -50.10 12.55 -46.70
N TRP A 124 -48.85 12.08 -46.62
CA TRP A 124 -48.06 11.65 -47.80
C TRP A 124 -46.85 10.80 -47.41
N ARG A 125 -46.45 9.90 -48.33
CA ARG A 125 -45.40 8.88 -48.18
C ARG A 125 -43.99 9.46 -48.31
N TRP A 126 -43.04 8.91 -47.54
CA TRP A 126 -41.61 9.03 -47.86
C TRP A 126 -41.20 7.99 -48.93
N LYS A 127 -40.65 8.47 -50.05
CA LYS A 127 -39.96 7.66 -51.07
C LYS A 127 -38.44 7.83 -50.94
N ARG A 128 -37.70 6.72 -51.04
CA ARG A 128 -36.24 6.70 -51.27
C ARG A 128 -35.91 7.28 -52.65
N ILE A 129 -34.82 8.05 -52.79
CA ILE A 129 -33.77 7.87 -53.82
C ILE A 129 -32.54 8.79 -53.59
N LYS A 130 -31.36 8.13 -53.56
CA LYS A 130 -29.95 8.50 -53.84
C LYS A 130 -29.39 9.95 -53.74
N ARG A 131 -28.31 10.02 -52.94
CA ARG A 131 -26.96 10.60 -53.18
C ARG A 131 -26.82 12.03 -53.73
N LEU A 132 -26.19 12.87 -52.91
CA LEU A 132 -24.95 13.57 -53.26
C LEU A 132 -23.87 13.14 -52.25
N GLY A 133 -22.62 13.03 -52.68
CA GLY A 133 -21.47 12.65 -51.85
C GLY A 133 -20.47 13.80 -51.70
N THR A 134 -19.24 13.47 -51.30
CA THR A 134 -18.11 14.38 -51.00
C THR A 134 -18.31 15.24 -49.74
N PHE A 135 -17.38 15.38 -48.79
CA PHE A 135 -16.09 14.70 -48.59
C PHE A 135 -16.11 13.95 -47.25
N ALA A 136 -15.98 12.62 -47.28
CA ALA A 136 -15.33 11.94 -46.16
C ALA A 136 -13.83 12.16 -46.40
N SER A 137 -13.22 13.09 -45.67
CA SER A 137 -11.76 13.21 -45.70
C SER A 137 -11.17 11.87 -45.27
N HIS A 138 -10.33 11.30 -46.15
CA HIS A 138 -9.33 10.32 -45.73
C HIS A 138 -8.29 11.04 -44.87
N ILE A 139 -8.69 11.47 -43.66
CA ILE A 139 -7.77 11.38 -42.54
C ILE A 139 -7.54 9.89 -42.40
N GLU A 140 -6.33 9.47 -42.72
CA GLU A 140 -5.87 8.12 -42.47
C GLU A 140 -6.29 7.75 -41.04
N ARG A 141 -7.08 6.68 -40.90
CA ARG A 141 -6.89 5.84 -39.72
C ARG A 141 -5.48 5.30 -39.84
N LYS A 142 -4.49 6.09 -39.41
CA LYS A 142 -3.24 5.56 -38.88
C LYS A 142 -3.69 4.41 -37.98
N ASN A 143 -3.18 3.22 -38.25
CA ASN A 143 -3.29 2.11 -37.32
C ASN A 143 -2.54 2.54 -36.05
N SER A 144 -3.23 3.26 -35.16
CA SER A 144 -2.73 3.62 -33.85
C SER A 144 -2.78 2.37 -32.98
N SER A 145 -1.80 1.50 -33.23
CA SER A 145 -1.39 0.48 -32.28
C SER A 145 -1.37 1.10 -30.89
N LEU A 146 -2.00 0.45 -29.92
CA LEU A 146 -2.06 0.93 -28.54
C LEU A 146 -0.65 1.37 -28.08
N PRO A 147 -0.50 2.52 -27.40
CA PRO A 147 0.80 2.99 -26.97
C PRO A 147 1.50 1.91 -26.12
N THR A 148 2.79 1.73 -26.37
CA THR A 148 3.56 0.59 -25.85
C THR A 148 4.46 1.03 -24.70
N VAL A 149 4.47 0.31 -23.58
CA VAL A 149 5.39 0.59 -22.46
C VAL A 149 6.06 -0.70 -21.99
N ILE A 150 7.37 -0.63 -21.76
CA ILE A 150 8.12 -1.70 -21.09
C ILE A 150 8.27 -1.35 -19.61
N VAL A 151 7.89 -2.26 -18.72
CA VAL A 151 8.18 -2.14 -17.29
C VAL A 151 9.32 -3.10 -16.95
N ILE A 152 10.33 -2.61 -16.25
CA ILE A 152 11.56 -3.36 -15.93
C ILE A 152 11.61 -3.59 -14.42
N GLY A 153 11.33 -4.82 -14.01
CA GLY A 153 11.11 -5.22 -12.62
C GLY A 153 9.68 -5.71 -12.39
N GLY A 154 9.54 -6.94 -11.88
CA GLY A 154 8.30 -7.61 -11.49
C GLY A 154 7.99 -7.55 -10.00
N GLY A 155 8.62 -6.61 -9.27
CA GLY A 155 8.24 -6.26 -7.90
C GLY A 155 6.96 -5.44 -7.84
N ILE A 156 6.48 -5.15 -6.61
CA ILE A 156 5.22 -4.44 -6.36
C ILE A 156 5.09 -3.13 -7.15
N SER A 157 6.17 -2.35 -7.25
CA SER A 157 6.18 -1.07 -7.98
C SER A 157 5.98 -1.26 -9.48
N GLY A 158 6.67 -2.25 -10.08
CA GLY A 158 6.51 -2.58 -11.49
C GLY A 158 5.14 -3.17 -11.81
N LEU A 159 4.61 -4.03 -10.95
CA LEU A 159 3.27 -4.60 -11.09
C LEU A 159 2.17 -3.52 -10.96
N ALA A 160 2.30 -2.62 -9.99
CA ALA A 160 1.40 -1.46 -9.87
C ALA A 160 1.47 -0.58 -11.12
N ALA A 161 2.67 -0.20 -11.56
CA ALA A 161 2.85 0.60 -12.76
C ALA A 161 2.26 -0.07 -14.02
N ALA A 162 2.48 -1.38 -14.16
CA ALA A 162 1.97 -2.18 -15.27
C ALA A 162 0.44 -2.29 -15.23
N ARG A 163 -0.18 -2.45 -14.05
CA ARG A 163 -1.64 -2.50 -13.90
C ARG A 163 -2.29 -1.17 -14.29
N ILE A 164 -1.80 -0.06 -13.77
CA ILE A 164 -2.31 1.30 -14.08
C ILE A 164 -2.26 1.57 -15.60
N LEU A 165 -1.16 1.21 -16.27
CA LEU A 165 -1.03 1.37 -17.72
C LEU A 165 -1.93 0.40 -18.51
N PHE A 166 -2.07 -0.84 -18.05
CA PHE A 166 -2.96 -1.83 -18.67
C PHE A 166 -4.42 -1.38 -18.62
N ASP A 167 -4.89 -0.88 -17.46
CA ASP A 167 -6.23 -0.31 -17.28
C ASP A 167 -6.43 0.95 -18.14
N ALA A 168 -5.39 1.75 -18.33
CA ALA A 168 -5.36 2.85 -19.29
C ALA A 168 -5.31 2.41 -20.79
N SER A 169 -5.49 1.12 -21.09
CA SER A 169 -5.44 0.53 -22.44
C SER A 169 -4.10 0.67 -23.17
N PHE A 170 -2.98 0.73 -22.43
CA PHE A 170 -1.65 0.62 -23.02
C PHE A 170 -1.28 -0.85 -23.25
N LYS A 171 -0.47 -1.10 -24.28
CA LYS A 171 0.19 -2.41 -24.44
C LYS A 171 1.42 -2.45 -23.54
N VAL A 172 1.29 -3.08 -22.38
CA VAL A 172 2.35 -3.24 -21.39
C VAL A 172 3.14 -4.53 -21.63
N ILE A 173 4.46 -4.47 -21.48
CA ILE A 173 5.37 -5.62 -21.48
C ILE A 173 6.21 -5.53 -20.20
N LEU A 174 6.04 -6.46 -19.26
CA LEU A 174 6.84 -6.51 -18.04
C LEU A 174 8.01 -7.49 -18.23
N LEU A 175 9.23 -7.05 -17.89
CA LEU A 175 10.45 -7.85 -17.91
C LEU A 175 10.96 -8.04 -16.48
N GLU A 176 11.05 -9.29 -16.03
CA GLU A 176 11.60 -9.67 -14.73
C GLU A 176 12.81 -10.60 -14.92
N SER A 177 13.88 -10.32 -14.17
CA SER A 177 15.12 -11.10 -14.12
C SER A 177 14.96 -12.49 -13.53
N ARG A 178 14.12 -12.64 -12.51
CA ARG A 178 13.84 -13.88 -11.77
C ARG A 178 12.86 -14.78 -12.53
N ASP A 179 12.75 -16.01 -12.07
CA ASP A 179 11.72 -17.01 -12.40
C ASP A 179 10.40 -16.81 -11.64
N ARG A 180 10.34 -15.81 -10.75
CA ARG A 180 9.16 -15.43 -9.95
C ARG A 180 8.92 -13.93 -9.94
N LEU A 181 7.70 -13.53 -9.57
CA LEU A 181 7.32 -12.12 -9.33
C LEU A 181 7.57 -11.71 -7.86
N GLY A 182 7.20 -10.48 -7.53
CA GLY A 182 7.29 -9.90 -6.18
C GLY A 182 8.64 -9.26 -5.86
N GLY A 183 9.73 -9.75 -6.45
CA GLY A 183 11.08 -9.23 -6.21
C GLY A 183 11.49 -9.43 -4.76
N ARG A 184 11.58 -8.33 -3.99
CA ARG A 184 11.82 -8.33 -2.53
C ARG A 184 10.60 -8.65 -1.67
N ILE A 185 9.45 -8.81 -2.31
CA ILE A 185 8.32 -9.51 -1.72
C ILE A 185 8.47 -10.98 -2.12
N HIS A 186 8.69 -11.83 -1.13
CA HIS A 186 8.95 -13.25 -1.33
C HIS A 186 8.34 -14.06 -0.19
N THR A 187 7.16 -14.61 -0.48
CA THR A 187 6.57 -15.69 0.30
C THR A 187 7.18 -17.01 -0.17
N ASP A 188 7.71 -17.80 0.75
CA ASP A 188 8.08 -19.19 0.52
C ASP A 188 7.00 -20.12 1.11
N TYR A 189 6.85 -21.32 0.56
CA TYR A 189 5.81 -22.29 0.95
C TYR A 189 6.38 -23.68 1.30
N SER A 190 7.71 -23.82 1.44
CA SER A 190 8.40 -25.11 1.63
C SER A 190 8.04 -25.80 2.95
N PHE A 191 7.61 -25.04 3.95
CA PHE A 191 7.09 -25.57 5.22
C PHE A 191 5.64 -26.10 5.12
N GLY A 192 4.99 -25.96 3.96
CA GLY A 192 3.58 -26.31 3.72
C GLY A 192 2.59 -25.16 3.92
N TYR A 193 3.07 -23.99 4.35
CA TYR A 193 2.32 -22.77 4.64
C TYR A 193 3.21 -21.53 4.38
N PRO A 194 2.64 -20.33 4.18
CA PRO A 194 3.41 -19.15 3.78
C PRO A 194 4.39 -18.66 4.87
N VAL A 195 5.63 -18.38 4.47
CA VAL A 195 6.65 -17.68 5.26
C VAL A 195 7.27 -16.58 4.41
N ASP A 196 7.11 -15.32 4.80
CA ASP A 196 7.67 -14.18 4.07
C ASP A 196 9.15 -13.95 4.43
N LEU A 197 10.04 -14.35 3.50
CA LEU A 197 11.50 -14.11 3.54
C LEU A 197 11.88 -12.68 3.12
N GLY A 198 10.93 -11.93 2.56
CA GLY A 198 11.04 -10.52 2.24
C GLY A 198 10.18 -9.65 3.17
N ALA A 199 9.46 -8.67 2.63
CA ALA A 199 8.48 -7.92 3.42
C ALA A 199 7.36 -8.83 3.98
N SER A 200 7.03 -8.68 5.27
CA SER A 200 5.96 -9.44 5.96
C SER A 200 4.88 -8.57 6.59
N TRP A 201 5.16 -7.28 6.82
CA TRP A 201 4.25 -6.35 7.48
C TRP A 201 3.61 -5.37 6.50
N LEU A 202 2.36 -5.03 6.80
CA LEU A 202 1.70 -3.81 6.36
C LEU A 202 1.86 -2.76 7.47
N HIS A 203 2.58 -1.68 7.19
CA HIS A 203 2.66 -0.54 8.10
C HIS A 203 1.49 0.42 7.79
N GLY A 204 0.75 0.79 8.83
CA GLY A 204 -0.53 1.48 8.70
C GLY A 204 -1.66 0.53 8.33
N VAL A 205 -2.26 -0.11 9.34
CA VAL A 205 -3.46 -0.95 9.16
C VAL A 205 -4.72 -0.06 9.10
N CYS A 206 -4.77 0.78 8.07
CA CYS A 206 -5.77 1.83 7.88
C CYS A 206 -6.26 1.89 6.42
N ASN A 207 -7.20 2.78 6.10
CA ASN A 207 -7.75 2.90 4.73
C ASN A 207 -6.92 3.81 3.83
N GLU A 208 -6.08 4.64 4.43
CA GLU A 208 -5.10 5.53 3.82
C GLU A 208 -3.95 4.74 3.18
N ASN A 209 -3.66 3.53 3.67
CA ASN A 209 -2.70 2.63 3.03
C ASN A 209 -3.22 2.20 1.65
N PRO A 210 -2.47 2.45 0.55
CA PRO A 210 -2.94 2.22 -0.82
C PRO A 210 -3.19 0.73 -1.16
N LEU A 211 -2.71 -0.21 -0.35
CA LEU A 211 -2.98 -1.64 -0.51
C LEU A 211 -4.25 -2.11 0.23
N ALA A 212 -4.78 -1.32 1.16
CA ALA A 212 -5.95 -1.72 1.95
C ALA A 212 -7.18 -2.12 1.12
N PRO A 213 -7.53 -1.45 0.00
CA PRO A 213 -8.62 -1.91 -0.87
C PRO A 213 -8.38 -3.29 -1.47
N LEU A 214 -7.14 -3.57 -1.91
CA LEU A 214 -6.76 -4.84 -2.51
C LEU A 214 -6.76 -5.97 -1.46
N ILE A 215 -6.17 -5.71 -0.28
CA ILE A 215 -6.15 -6.62 0.88
C ILE A 215 -7.59 -7.01 1.29
N ARG A 216 -8.49 -6.03 1.39
CA ARG A 216 -9.93 -6.25 1.65
C ARG A 216 -10.57 -7.11 0.57
N SER A 217 -10.34 -6.82 -0.71
CA SER A 217 -10.94 -7.55 -1.83
C SER A 217 -10.49 -9.01 -1.94
N LEU A 218 -9.27 -9.31 -1.48
CA LEU A 218 -8.70 -10.65 -1.43
C LEU A 218 -9.05 -11.39 -0.13
N GLY A 219 -9.66 -10.72 0.85
CA GLY A 219 -10.01 -11.30 2.15
C GLY A 219 -8.79 -11.70 2.99
N LEU A 220 -7.66 -11.01 2.83
CA LEU A 220 -6.44 -11.32 3.57
C LEU A 220 -6.54 -10.85 5.02
N THR A 221 -5.96 -11.62 5.93
CA THR A 221 -5.96 -11.38 7.37
C THR A 221 -4.64 -10.77 7.80
N LEU A 222 -4.73 -9.70 8.59
CA LEU A 222 -3.59 -9.03 9.21
C LEU A 222 -3.60 -9.37 10.70
N TYR A 223 -2.56 -10.01 11.21
CA TYR A 223 -2.35 -10.14 12.65
C TYR A 223 -1.65 -8.85 13.13
N ARG A 224 -2.27 -8.10 14.03
CA ARG A 224 -1.70 -6.84 14.53
C ARG A 224 -0.55 -7.13 15.50
N THR A 225 0.63 -6.55 15.27
CA THR A 225 1.85 -6.72 16.09
C THR A 225 2.20 -5.50 16.94
N SER A 226 1.51 -4.37 16.76
CA SER A 226 1.73 -3.14 17.54
C SER A 226 0.45 -2.33 17.70
N GLY A 227 0.42 -1.45 18.72
CA GLY A 227 -0.72 -0.59 19.03
C GLY A 227 -1.06 0.43 17.94
N ASP A 228 -2.27 1.00 18.00
CA ASP A 228 -2.77 1.99 17.03
C ASP A 228 -1.89 3.27 16.95
N ASP A 229 -1.27 3.64 18.09
CA ASP A 229 -0.37 4.78 18.27
C ASP A 229 1.12 4.41 18.12
N SER A 230 1.44 3.22 17.57
CA SER A 230 2.82 2.75 17.37
C SER A 230 3.63 3.75 16.56
N VAL A 231 4.65 4.34 17.20
CA VAL A 231 5.66 5.19 16.55
C VAL A 231 6.61 4.36 15.67
N LEU A 232 7.47 5.04 14.92
CA LEU A 232 8.61 4.44 14.21
C LEU A 232 9.43 3.51 15.14
N TYR A 233 10.19 2.57 14.55
CA TYR A 233 11.11 1.63 15.23
C TYR A 233 10.50 0.75 16.35
N ASP A 234 9.16 0.76 16.52
CA ASP A 234 8.36 -0.29 17.16
C ASP A 234 8.87 -0.68 18.57
N HIS A 235 8.88 0.33 19.46
CA HIS A 235 9.09 0.18 20.90
C HIS A 235 7.84 -0.27 21.67
N ASP A 236 6.66 -0.10 21.07
CA ASP A 236 5.36 -0.38 21.70
C ASP A 236 4.79 -1.73 21.21
N LEU A 237 5.66 -2.74 21.28
CA LEU A 237 5.37 -4.16 21.07
C LEU A 237 4.22 -4.63 21.99
N GLU A 238 3.17 -5.27 21.44
CA GLU A 238 2.06 -5.77 22.28
C GLU A 238 2.54 -6.87 23.26
N SER A 239 3.59 -7.64 22.92
CA SER A 239 4.18 -8.67 23.80
C SER A 239 5.60 -9.13 23.43
N TYR A 240 6.51 -9.16 24.41
CA TYR A 240 7.89 -9.65 24.23
C TYR A 240 8.44 -10.39 25.46
N THR A 241 9.54 -11.13 25.28
CA THR A 241 10.36 -11.66 26.37
C THR A 241 11.84 -11.62 25.99
N LEU A 242 12.66 -10.99 26.84
CA LEU A 242 14.10 -10.86 26.63
C LEU A 242 14.87 -11.80 27.57
N PHE A 243 16.04 -12.25 27.12
CA PHE A 243 16.97 -13.10 27.86
C PHE A 243 18.38 -12.51 27.81
N ASP A 244 19.16 -12.71 28.86
CA ASP A 244 20.60 -12.40 28.88
C ASP A 244 21.43 -13.46 28.15
N ALA A 245 22.74 -13.24 28.06
CA ALA A 245 23.67 -14.13 27.38
C ALA A 245 23.80 -15.53 28.03
N ASP A 246 23.43 -15.66 29.31
CA ASP A 246 23.43 -16.91 30.09
C ASP A 246 22.07 -17.64 30.04
N GLY A 247 21.04 -17.01 29.44
CA GLY A 247 19.70 -17.58 29.28
C GLY A 247 18.72 -17.22 30.40
N HIS A 248 19.06 -16.31 31.32
CA HIS A 248 18.10 -15.84 32.32
C HIS A 248 17.14 -14.81 31.70
N GLN A 249 15.86 -14.91 32.07
CA GLN A 249 14.86 -13.96 31.62
C GLN A 249 15.10 -12.57 32.25
N VAL A 250 15.20 -11.53 31.40
CA VAL A 250 15.33 -10.14 31.85
C VAL A 250 14.03 -9.68 32.52
N PRO A 251 14.08 -9.04 33.71
CA PRO A 251 12.88 -8.53 34.37
C PRO A 251 12.13 -7.51 33.50
N GLN A 252 10.85 -7.76 33.23
CA GLN A 252 10.00 -6.90 32.38
C GLN A 252 9.97 -5.42 32.84
N GLN A 253 10.06 -5.17 34.15
CA GLN A 253 10.13 -3.81 34.71
C GLN A 253 11.40 -3.09 34.26
N LEU A 254 12.55 -3.76 34.22
CA LEU A 254 13.82 -3.18 33.74
C LEU A 254 13.72 -2.88 32.23
N VAL A 255 13.13 -3.77 31.44
CA VAL A 255 12.97 -3.56 29.99
C VAL A 255 12.12 -2.31 29.71
N LYS A 256 11.06 -2.11 30.48
CA LYS A 256 10.22 -0.91 30.42
C LYS A 256 10.97 0.36 30.86
N GLU A 257 11.66 0.32 31.98
CA GLU A 257 12.43 1.47 32.51
C GLU A 257 13.51 1.93 31.53
N VAL A 258 14.27 1.00 30.95
CA VAL A 258 15.27 1.30 29.92
C VAL A 258 14.61 1.78 28.62
N GLY A 259 13.41 1.27 28.28
CA GLY A 259 12.62 1.78 27.14
C GLY A 259 12.20 3.24 27.32
N ASP A 260 11.73 3.62 28.50
CA ASP A 260 11.42 5.00 28.86
C ASP A 260 12.68 5.90 28.88
N ILE A 261 13.86 5.33 29.16
CA ILE A 261 15.16 6.02 29.06
C ILE A 261 15.57 6.19 27.58
N PHE A 262 15.42 5.17 26.75
CA PHE A 262 15.72 5.27 25.32
C PHE A 262 14.83 6.30 24.62
N LYS A 263 13.53 6.31 24.92
CA LYS A 263 12.59 7.36 24.46
C LYS A 263 13.04 8.78 24.88
N LYS A 264 13.65 8.95 26.07
CA LYS A 264 14.27 10.24 26.47
C LYS A 264 15.54 10.54 25.69
N ILE A 265 16.44 9.57 25.53
CA ILE A 265 17.69 9.73 24.77
C ILE A 265 17.38 10.22 23.36
N LEU A 266 16.47 9.56 22.65
CA LEU A 266 16.03 9.94 21.31
C LEU A 266 15.48 11.39 21.28
N LYS A 267 14.63 11.76 22.24
CA LYS A 267 14.12 13.13 22.38
C LYS A 267 15.21 14.19 22.67
N GLU A 268 16.31 13.81 23.28
CA GLU A 268 17.48 14.69 23.41
C GLU A 268 18.29 14.73 22.11
N THR A 269 18.33 13.67 21.31
CA THR A 269 18.96 13.72 19.97
C THR A 269 18.26 14.68 19.02
N GLU A 270 16.94 14.87 19.14
CA GLU A 270 16.20 15.94 18.44
C GLU A 270 16.79 17.33 18.74
N ARG A 271 17.21 17.59 19.98
CA ARG A 271 17.87 18.86 20.35
C ARG A 271 19.29 18.95 19.82
N ILE A 272 20.04 17.83 19.82
CA ILE A 272 21.34 17.78 19.16
C ILE A 272 21.20 18.13 17.68
N ARG A 273 20.19 17.62 16.98
CA ARG A 273 19.88 17.98 15.59
C ARG A 273 19.64 19.48 15.43
N ASP A 274 18.75 20.05 16.24
CA ASP A 274 18.36 21.46 16.12
C ASP A 274 19.53 22.43 16.43
N GLU A 275 20.51 21.99 17.22
CA GLU A 275 21.74 22.74 17.52
C GLU A 275 22.83 22.67 16.45
N HIS A 276 22.82 21.66 15.55
CA HIS A 276 23.91 21.39 14.60
C HIS A 276 23.49 21.63 13.15
N THR A 277 24.28 22.42 12.41
CA THR A 277 24.02 22.68 10.98
C THR A 277 24.36 21.48 10.09
N ASP A 278 25.37 20.71 10.47
CA ASP A 278 25.85 19.54 9.73
C ASP A 278 25.14 18.26 10.22
N ASP A 279 24.94 17.30 9.33
CA ASP A 279 24.34 16.01 9.69
C ASP A 279 25.37 15.10 10.39
N MET A 280 24.89 14.21 11.24
CA MET A 280 25.69 13.19 11.93
C MET A 280 24.90 11.89 12.05
N SER A 281 25.55 10.82 12.49
CA SER A 281 24.85 9.57 12.76
C SER A 281 24.04 9.62 14.06
N ILE A 282 22.95 8.84 14.15
CA ILE A 282 22.19 8.70 15.39
C ILE A 282 23.06 8.13 16.53
N LEU A 283 24.04 7.26 16.24
CA LEU A 283 25.00 6.78 17.26
C LEU A 283 25.87 7.91 17.82
N GLN A 284 26.38 8.82 16.97
CA GLN A 284 27.12 10.00 17.42
C GLN A 284 26.22 10.91 18.27
N ALA A 285 24.97 11.10 17.87
CA ALA A 285 24.00 11.90 18.62
C ALA A 285 23.71 11.28 20.01
N ILE A 286 23.50 9.97 20.09
CA ILE A 286 23.33 9.22 21.35
C ILE A 286 24.56 9.39 22.24
N GLY A 287 25.78 9.32 21.70
CA GLY A 287 27.01 9.59 22.43
C GLY A 287 27.03 10.99 23.05
N LEU A 288 26.72 12.03 22.26
CA LEU A 288 26.65 13.42 22.74
C LEU A 288 25.56 13.62 23.80
N VAL A 289 24.41 12.95 23.68
CA VAL A 289 23.36 12.96 24.71
C VAL A 289 23.87 12.33 26.00
N LEU A 290 24.50 11.16 25.95
CA LEU A 290 25.03 10.46 27.12
C LEU A 290 26.22 11.17 27.79
N ASP A 291 26.94 12.04 27.06
CA ASP A 291 27.97 12.93 27.62
C ASP A 291 27.36 14.16 28.32
N ARG A 292 26.27 14.72 27.77
CA ARG A 292 25.53 15.84 28.38
C ARG A 292 24.65 15.42 29.56
N HIS A 293 24.13 14.19 29.52
CA HIS A 293 23.21 13.61 30.48
C HIS A 293 23.76 12.29 31.05
N PRO A 294 24.79 12.32 31.93
CA PRO A 294 25.34 11.12 32.55
C PRO A 294 24.29 10.28 33.30
N GLU A 295 23.20 10.90 33.77
CA GLU A 295 22.06 10.24 34.42
C GLU A 295 21.24 9.31 33.49
N LEU A 296 21.40 9.42 32.17
CA LEU A 296 20.77 8.52 31.19
C LEU A 296 21.65 7.30 30.87
N ARG A 297 22.93 7.29 31.29
CA ARG A 297 23.84 6.16 31.06
C ARG A 297 23.37 4.92 31.82
N GLN A 298 23.40 3.79 31.14
CA GLN A 298 23.05 2.49 31.70
C GLN A 298 24.32 1.66 31.92
N GLU A 299 24.29 0.74 32.89
CA GLU A 299 25.39 -0.18 33.20
C GLU A 299 24.89 -1.61 33.37
N GLY A 300 25.78 -2.60 33.18
CA GLY A 300 25.44 -4.02 33.26
C GLY A 300 24.25 -4.40 32.38
N LEU A 301 23.34 -5.22 32.90
CA LEU A 301 22.15 -5.70 32.20
C LEU A 301 21.26 -4.55 31.65
N ALA A 302 21.22 -3.40 32.32
CA ALA A 302 20.46 -2.24 31.84
C ALA A 302 21.06 -1.67 30.54
N ASN A 303 22.39 -1.70 30.39
CA ASN A 303 23.05 -1.35 29.14
C ASN A 303 22.79 -2.39 28.05
N GLU A 304 22.78 -3.68 28.38
CA GLU A 304 22.49 -4.73 27.39
C GLU A 304 21.07 -4.59 26.81
N VAL A 305 20.09 -4.22 27.66
CA VAL A 305 18.74 -3.87 27.21
C VAL A 305 18.73 -2.60 26.34
N LEU A 306 19.53 -1.59 26.67
CA LEU A 306 19.68 -0.38 25.83
C LEU A 306 20.26 -0.72 24.45
N GLN A 307 21.26 -1.60 24.39
CA GLN A 307 21.84 -2.10 23.14
C GLN A 307 20.83 -2.92 22.32
N TRP A 308 19.92 -3.65 22.97
CA TRP A 308 18.83 -4.34 22.28
C TRP A 308 17.81 -3.37 21.64
N TYR A 309 17.51 -2.24 22.29
CA TYR A 309 16.71 -1.19 21.65
C TYR A 309 17.42 -0.52 20.46
N ILE A 310 18.75 -0.35 20.53
CA ILE A 310 19.54 0.11 19.38
C ILE A 310 19.49 -0.94 18.25
N CYS A 311 19.68 -2.22 18.54
CA CYS A 311 19.55 -3.32 17.57
C CYS A 311 18.18 -3.34 16.87
N ARG A 312 17.09 -3.05 17.60
CA ARG A 312 15.74 -2.91 17.04
C ARG A 312 15.60 -1.71 16.08
N MET A 313 16.22 -0.58 16.42
CA MET A 313 16.30 0.58 15.51
C MET A 313 17.14 0.26 14.26
N GLU A 314 18.29 -0.42 14.42
CA GLU A 314 19.15 -0.85 13.32
C GLU A 314 18.43 -1.81 12.36
N ALA A 315 17.56 -2.68 12.89
CA ALA A 315 16.69 -3.53 12.08
C ALA A 315 15.64 -2.74 11.29
N TRP A 316 15.01 -1.71 11.88
CA TRP A 316 14.06 -0.85 11.15
C TRP A 316 14.69 -0.26 9.88
N PHE A 317 15.89 0.31 9.99
CA PHE A 317 16.61 0.92 8.85
C PHE A 317 17.48 -0.07 8.05
N ALA A 318 17.54 -1.33 8.48
CA ALA A 318 18.45 -2.36 7.96
C ALA A 318 19.93 -1.94 7.89
N VAL A 319 20.37 -1.10 8.84
CA VAL A 319 21.74 -0.57 8.89
C VAL A 319 22.12 -0.18 10.32
N ASP A 320 23.40 -0.33 10.65
CA ASP A 320 23.99 0.07 11.93
C ASP A 320 23.76 1.55 12.28
N ALA A 321 23.68 1.85 13.58
CA ALA A 321 23.36 3.17 14.09
C ALA A 321 24.39 4.26 13.77
N ASP A 322 25.60 3.89 13.33
CA ASP A 322 26.61 4.84 12.84
C ASP A 322 26.39 5.28 11.38
N MET A 323 25.40 4.72 10.69
CA MET A 323 25.06 5.06 9.29
C MET A 323 23.70 5.78 9.14
N ILE A 324 22.82 5.73 10.15
CA ILE A 324 21.49 6.35 10.14
C ILE A 324 21.62 7.87 10.35
N SER A 325 21.11 8.68 9.42
CA SER A 325 21.09 10.15 9.47
C SER A 325 20.26 10.71 10.64
N LEU A 326 20.89 11.47 11.54
CA LEU A 326 20.21 12.22 12.61
C LEU A 326 19.20 13.23 12.06
N LYS A 327 19.47 13.83 10.89
CA LYS A 327 18.51 14.75 10.26
C LYS A 327 17.23 14.09 9.78
N THR A 328 17.23 12.78 9.48
CA THR A 328 16.12 12.16 8.73
C THR A 328 15.53 10.87 9.29
N TRP A 329 16.11 10.26 10.33
CA TRP A 329 15.61 9.04 10.97
C TRP A 329 14.13 9.10 11.45
N ASP A 330 13.61 10.27 11.83
CA ASP A 330 12.24 10.47 12.31
C ASP A 330 11.29 11.09 11.27
N GLN A 331 11.74 11.29 10.02
CA GLN A 331 10.99 12.01 8.99
C GLN A 331 10.07 11.12 8.14
N GLU A 332 10.08 9.79 8.33
CA GLU A 332 9.16 8.88 7.64
C GLU A 332 7.72 9.10 8.10
N HIS A 333 6.78 9.20 7.14
CA HIS A 333 5.37 9.34 7.45
C HIS A 333 4.75 7.97 7.79
N VAL A 334 4.73 7.63 9.08
CA VAL A 334 4.04 6.43 9.58
C VAL A 334 2.52 6.62 9.45
N LEU A 335 1.91 5.72 8.68
CA LEU A 335 0.47 5.62 8.53
C LEU A 335 -0.19 5.08 9.81
N SER A 336 -1.38 5.58 10.13
CA SER A 336 -2.11 5.24 11.36
C SER A 336 -2.53 3.77 11.47
N GLY A 337 -2.82 3.31 12.69
CA GLY A 337 -3.37 1.97 12.92
C GLY A 337 -2.32 0.88 13.13
N GLY A 338 -1.06 1.24 13.43
CA GLY A 338 0.00 0.31 13.81
C GLY A 338 0.47 -0.61 12.68
N HIS A 339 1.01 -1.77 13.05
CA HIS A 339 1.61 -2.72 12.11
C HIS A 339 0.86 -4.05 12.09
N GLY A 340 0.65 -4.59 10.89
CA GLY A 340 -0.07 -5.86 10.67
C GLY A 340 0.75 -6.86 9.86
N LEU A 341 1.07 -8.01 10.47
CA LEU A 341 1.70 -9.13 9.79
C LEU A 341 0.70 -9.81 8.83
N MET A 342 1.11 -10.05 7.59
CA MET A 342 0.28 -10.68 6.56
C MET A 342 0.19 -12.20 6.79
N VAL A 343 -0.91 -12.68 7.38
CA VAL A 343 -1.05 -14.09 7.82
C VAL A 343 -0.95 -15.09 6.66
N GLN A 344 -1.50 -14.74 5.50
CA GLN A 344 -1.42 -15.58 4.29
C GLN A 344 -0.20 -15.29 3.41
N GLY A 345 0.76 -14.48 3.89
CA GLY A 345 1.88 -13.96 3.12
C GLY A 345 1.48 -12.93 2.05
N TYR A 346 2.45 -12.22 1.48
CA TYR A 346 2.20 -11.17 0.49
C TYR A 346 1.93 -11.67 -0.95
N ASP A 347 2.32 -12.89 -1.31
CA ASP A 347 2.17 -13.47 -2.66
C ASP A 347 0.75 -13.37 -3.30
N PRO A 348 -0.38 -13.47 -2.57
CA PRO A 348 -1.71 -13.21 -3.12
C PRO A 348 -1.87 -11.81 -3.75
N ILE A 349 -1.25 -10.77 -3.18
CA ILE A 349 -1.28 -9.38 -3.71
C ILE A 349 -0.49 -9.32 -5.02
N ILE A 350 0.67 -9.99 -5.08
CA ILE A 350 1.51 -10.10 -6.28
C ILE A 350 0.73 -10.78 -7.41
N LYS A 351 0.08 -11.91 -7.12
CA LYS A 351 -0.76 -12.65 -8.08
C LYS A 351 -1.94 -11.83 -8.59
N ALA A 352 -2.60 -11.06 -7.71
CA ALA A 352 -3.73 -10.21 -8.09
C ALA A 352 -3.32 -9.08 -9.06
N LEU A 353 -2.21 -8.38 -8.76
CA LEU A 353 -1.72 -7.29 -9.63
C LEU A 353 -1.16 -7.80 -10.96
N ALA A 354 -0.58 -9.01 -10.99
CA ALA A 354 -0.03 -9.63 -12.19
C ALA A 354 -1.08 -10.08 -13.22
N LYS A 355 -2.36 -10.17 -12.81
CA LYS A 355 -3.44 -10.74 -13.62
C LYS A 355 -3.62 -9.99 -14.95
N ASP A 356 -3.67 -10.76 -16.03
CA ASP A 356 -3.87 -10.33 -17.42
C ASP A 356 -2.72 -9.49 -18.04
N ILE A 357 -1.61 -9.27 -17.31
CA ILE A 357 -0.44 -8.52 -17.80
C ILE A 357 0.52 -9.43 -18.59
N SER A 358 1.07 -8.93 -19.70
CA SER A 358 2.10 -9.64 -20.47
C SER A 358 3.46 -9.62 -19.76
N ILE A 359 3.74 -10.66 -18.99
CA ILE A 359 4.94 -10.82 -18.15
C ILE A 359 5.95 -11.77 -18.81
N HIS A 360 7.23 -11.38 -18.80
CA HIS A 360 8.35 -12.21 -19.19
C HIS A 360 9.32 -12.40 -18.02
N LEU A 361 9.26 -13.57 -17.39
CA LEU A 361 10.19 -14.04 -16.37
C LEU A 361 11.51 -14.50 -17.02
N ASN A 362 12.59 -14.60 -16.25
CA ASN A 362 13.94 -14.96 -16.74
C ASN A 362 14.46 -14.06 -17.87
N HIS A 363 14.07 -12.78 -17.87
CA HIS A 363 14.41 -11.76 -18.86
C HIS A 363 15.20 -10.61 -18.21
N ARG A 364 16.40 -10.93 -17.67
CA ARG A 364 17.32 -9.94 -17.10
C ARG A 364 17.69 -8.88 -18.13
N VAL A 365 17.33 -7.62 -17.87
CA VAL A 365 17.74 -6.48 -18.70
C VAL A 365 19.24 -6.21 -18.50
N ARG A 366 19.95 -5.99 -19.61
CA ARG A 366 21.38 -5.65 -19.62
C ARG A 366 21.67 -4.29 -20.27
N LYS A 367 20.81 -3.81 -21.17
CA LYS A 367 20.98 -2.50 -21.82
C LYS A 367 19.65 -1.81 -22.10
N ILE A 368 19.59 -0.49 -21.88
CA ILE A 368 18.46 0.38 -22.17
C ILE A 368 18.94 1.50 -23.10
N CYS A 369 18.53 1.46 -24.36
CA CYS A 369 18.75 2.54 -25.33
C CYS A 369 17.49 3.43 -25.35
N TYR A 370 17.57 4.67 -24.90
CA TYR A 370 16.43 5.61 -24.85
C TYR A 370 16.67 6.83 -25.75
N GLY A 371 15.64 7.18 -26.55
CA GLY A 371 15.66 8.36 -27.41
C GLY A 371 14.35 9.13 -27.32
N PRO A 372 14.17 10.23 -28.09
CA PRO A 372 13.02 11.12 -27.99
C PRO A 372 11.68 10.48 -28.38
N ASN A 373 11.69 9.41 -29.19
CA ASN A 373 10.46 8.79 -29.73
C ASN A 373 10.17 7.37 -29.20
N LYS A 374 11.21 6.61 -28.84
CA LYS A 374 11.11 5.18 -28.46
C LYS A 374 12.19 4.84 -27.44
N VAL A 375 11.95 3.76 -26.69
CA VAL A 375 12.95 3.06 -25.87
C VAL A 375 13.13 1.64 -26.41
N MET A 376 14.37 1.18 -26.47
CA MET A 376 14.75 -0.19 -26.80
C MET A 376 15.45 -0.82 -25.60
N VAL A 377 14.91 -1.93 -25.12
CA VAL A 377 15.44 -2.68 -23.99
C VAL A 377 16.01 -4.01 -24.49
N MET A 378 17.25 -4.30 -24.15
CA MET A 378 17.93 -5.54 -24.50
C MET A 378 18.18 -6.38 -23.25
N VAL A 379 17.76 -7.64 -23.30
CA VAL A 379 17.95 -8.61 -22.23
C VAL A 379 19.18 -9.49 -22.51
N GLU A 380 19.62 -10.22 -21.49
CA GLU A 380 20.84 -11.02 -21.46
C GLU A 380 21.01 -12.01 -22.62
N ASN A 381 19.92 -12.65 -23.06
CA ASN A 381 19.93 -13.56 -24.22
C ASN A 381 19.98 -12.84 -25.60
N GLY A 382 20.21 -11.52 -25.62
CA GLY A 382 20.30 -10.70 -26.83
C GLY A 382 18.95 -10.28 -27.43
N ARG A 383 17.82 -10.78 -26.92
CA ARG A 383 16.48 -10.36 -27.36
C ARG A 383 16.24 -8.89 -27.07
N LYS A 384 15.56 -8.22 -28.01
CA LYS A 384 15.25 -6.79 -27.95
C LYS A 384 13.75 -6.57 -27.89
N PHE A 385 13.34 -5.63 -27.05
CA PHE A 385 11.97 -5.14 -26.90
C PHE A 385 11.98 -3.64 -27.21
N ILE A 386 10.97 -3.15 -27.94
CA ILE A 386 10.88 -1.73 -28.34
C ILE A 386 9.51 -1.20 -27.95
N ALA A 387 9.47 -0.02 -27.32
CA ALA A 387 8.27 0.61 -26.79
C ALA A 387 8.30 2.15 -26.93
N ASP A 388 7.16 2.81 -26.72
CA ASP A 388 7.03 4.27 -26.69
C ASP A 388 7.72 4.91 -25.50
N ALA A 389 7.72 4.21 -24.36
CA ALA A 389 8.41 4.56 -23.13
C ALA A 389 8.81 3.31 -22.34
N ALA A 390 9.61 3.49 -21.29
CA ALA A 390 9.91 2.44 -20.32
C ALA A 390 9.90 2.98 -18.88
N ILE A 391 9.49 2.13 -17.93
CA ILE A 391 9.53 2.40 -16.50
C ILE A 391 10.55 1.45 -15.86
N VAL A 392 11.55 2.02 -15.19
CA VAL A 392 12.58 1.31 -14.43
C VAL A 392 12.13 1.19 -12.98
N THR A 393 11.94 -0.03 -12.49
CA THR A 393 11.59 -0.33 -11.08
C THR A 393 12.56 -1.35 -10.46
N VAL A 394 13.78 -1.43 -11.00
CA VAL A 394 14.84 -2.28 -10.45
C VAL A 394 15.33 -1.71 -9.10
N PRO A 395 15.73 -2.57 -8.14
CA PRO A 395 16.24 -2.10 -6.85
C PRO A 395 17.42 -1.13 -6.97
N ILE A 396 17.54 -0.20 -6.03
CA ILE A 396 18.60 0.82 -6.03
C ILE A 396 20.01 0.19 -6.03
N GLY A 397 20.21 -0.94 -5.35
CA GLY A 397 21.46 -1.71 -5.39
C GLY A 397 21.87 -2.16 -6.81
N ILE A 398 20.92 -2.47 -7.69
CA ILE A 398 21.19 -2.82 -9.10
C ILE A 398 21.61 -1.60 -9.92
N LEU A 399 21.09 -0.40 -9.60
CA LEU A 399 21.51 0.85 -10.22
C LEU A 399 22.91 1.28 -9.75
N LYS A 400 23.20 1.21 -8.43
CA LYS A 400 24.54 1.42 -7.86
C LYS A 400 25.55 0.41 -8.44
N ALA A 401 25.10 -0.83 -8.59
CA ALA A 401 25.67 -1.95 -9.35
C ALA A 401 26.23 -1.60 -10.74
N ASN A 402 25.66 -0.60 -11.40
CA ASN A 402 25.85 -0.30 -12.83
C ASN A 402 25.66 -1.53 -13.74
N LEU A 403 24.78 -2.45 -13.35
CA LEU A 403 24.56 -3.74 -14.05
C LEU A 403 23.71 -3.62 -15.34
N ILE A 404 23.14 -2.43 -15.57
CA ILE A 404 22.35 -2.08 -16.75
C ILE A 404 23.04 -0.93 -17.47
N GLN A 405 23.47 -1.16 -18.71
CA GLN A 405 24.06 -0.11 -19.54
C GLN A 405 22.97 0.82 -20.07
N PHE A 406 23.09 2.12 -19.79
CA PHE A 406 22.23 3.16 -20.37
C PHE A 406 22.89 3.80 -21.60
N GLU A 407 22.12 3.97 -22.68
CA GLU A 407 22.54 4.67 -23.90
C GLU A 407 21.45 5.67 -24.36
N PRO A 408 21.70 7.00 -24.35
CA PRO A 408 22.91 7.66 -23.84
C PRO A 408 23.14 7.38 -22.35
N LYS A 409 24.34 7.71 -21.84
CA LYS A 409 24.62 7.57 -20.40
C LYS A 409 23.65 8.42 -19.58
N LEU A 410 23.31 7.96 -18.39
CA LEU A 410 22.56 8.76 -17.41
C LEU A 410 23.32 10.08 -17.12
N PRO A 411 22.63 11.23 -17.00
CA PRO A 411 23.27 12.48 -16.60
C PRO A 411 23.94 12.40 -15.22
N GLU A 412 24.98 13.20 -15.00
CA GLU A 412 25.76 13.20 -13.75
C GLU A 412 24.89 13.41 -12.50
N TRP A 413 23.91 14.32 -12.55
CA TRP A 413 22.98 14.56 -11.43
C TRP A 413 22.13 13.32 -11.06
N LYS A 414 21.81 12.45 -12.04
CA LYS A 414 21.09 11.19 -11.82
C LYS A 414 22.02 10.12 -11.26
N VAL A 415 23.26 10.05 -11.74
CA VAL A 415 24.28 9.13 -11.23
C VAL A 415 24.64 9.48 -9.79
N ALA A 416 24.79 10.77 -9.48
CA ALA A 416 24.93 11.27 -8.12
C ALA A 416 23.77 10.83 -7.24
N ALA A 417 22.50 11.04 -7.66
CA ALA A 417 21.34 10.64 -6.85
C ALA A 417 21.27 9.12 -6.56
N ILE A 418 21.75 8.29 -7.49
CA ILE A 418 21.91 6.84 -7.27
C ILE A 418 23.01 6.56 -6.25
N SER A 419 24.08 7.36 -6.21
CA SER A 419 25.15 7.28 -5.22
C SER A 419 24.73 7.77 -3.83
N ASP A 420 23.93 8.84 -3.78
CA ASP A 420 23.53 9.57 -2.56
C ASP A 420 22.52 8.83 -1.66
N ILE A 421 21.89 7.75 -2.13
CA ILE A 421 20.95 6.92 -1.34
C ILE A 421 21.63 5.65 -0.83
N GLY A 422 21.45 5.32 0.46
CA GLY A 422 21.95 4.11 1.09
C GLY A 422 21.18 2.86 0.65
N VAL A 423 21.78 1.68 0.84
CA VAL A 423 21.08 0.39 0.70
C VAL A 423 21.41 -0.46 1.91
N GLY A 424 20.40 -0.79 2.70
CA GLY A 424 20.53 -1.61 3.90
C GLY A 424 20.65 -3.10 3.58
N SER A 425 20.99 -3.87 4.61
CA SER A 425 20.98 -5.34 4.59
C SER A 425 20.19 -5.84 5.80
N GLU A 426 19.14 -6.61 5.54
CA GLU A 426 18.38 -7.35 6.54
C GLU A 426 18.11 -8.75 5.99
N ASN A 427 18.30 -9.77 6.82
CA ASN A 427 18.08 -11.17 6.48
C ASN A 427 17.30 -11.90 7.57
N LYS A 428 16.69 -13.01 7.15
CA LYS A 428 15.82 -13.85 7.98
C LYS A 428 16.32 -15.28 8.00
N VAL A 429 16.31 -15.88 9.18
CA VAL A 429 16.47 -17.32 9.38
C VAL A 429 15.18 -17.85 10.00
N ALA A 430 14.32 -18.45 9.18
CA ALA A 430 13.07 -19.06 9.63
C ALA A 430 13.31 -20.52 10.00
N LEU A 431 12.89 -20.93 11.19
CA LEU A 431 13.10 -22.26 11.76
C LEU A 431 11.74 -22.88 12.12
N GLN A 432 11.40 -24.01 11.50
CA GLN A 432 10.19 -24.79 11.79
C GLN A 432 10.48 -25.90 12.80
N PHE A 433 9.62 -26.06 13.80
CA PHE A 433 9.77 -27.08 14.85
C PHE A 433 8.55 -28.01 14.93
N ASP A 434 8.71 -29.22 15.47
CA ASP A 434 7.57 -30.14 15.72
C ASP A 434 6.67 -29.67 16.88
N LYS A 435 7.22 -28.89 17.81
CA LYS A 435 6.54 -28.43 19.02
C LYS A 435 6.96 -27.00 19.37
N VAL A 436 6.04 -26.25 19.97
CA VAL A 436 6.35 -24.96 20.61
C VAL A 436 6.97 -25.22 21.98
N PHE A 437 8.14 -24.62 22.24
CA PHE A 437 8.84 -24.68 23.53
C PHE A 437 9.12 -23.29 24.13
N TRP A 438 8.65 -22.23 23.48
CA TRP A 438 8.82 -20.82 23.86
C TRP A 438 7.49 -20.21 24.37
N PRO A 439 7.52 -19.09 25.14
CA PRO A 439 6.30 -18.43 25.59
C PRO A 439 5.52 -17.79 24.44
N ASN A 440 4.20 -17.63 24.59
CA ASN A 440 3.31 -17.07 23.57
C ASN A 440 3.34 -15.53 23.51
N VAL A 441 4.53 -14.98 23.26
CA VAL A 441 4.79 -13.56 22.97
C VAL A 441 5.04 -13.36 21.48
N GLU A 442 4.98 -12.14 20.96
CA GLU A 442 5.29 -11.87 19.54
C GLU A 442 6.78 -11.88 19.26
N PHE A 443 7.57 -11.38 20.21
CA PHE A 443 9.01 -11.29 20.05
C PHE A 443 9.78 -11.94 21.21
N LEU A 444 10.79 -12.72 20.85
CA LEU A 444 11.82 -13.20 21.77
C LEU A 444 13.09 -12.42 21.46
N GLY A 445 13.85 -12.01 22.48
CA GLY A 445 15.08 -11.25 22.27
C GLY A 445 16.21 -11.69 23.17
N ILE A 446 17.44 -11.48 22.69
CA ILE A 446 18.67 -11.72 23.45
C ILE A 446 19.36 -10.37 23.58
N VAL A 447 19.61 -9.96 24.82
CA VAL A 447 20.36 -8.75 25.14
C VAL A 447 21.86 -9.08 25.24
N ALA A 448 22.71 -8.13 24.86
CA ALA A 448 24.15 -8.30 24.87
C ALA A 448 24.86 -6.94 25.03
N PRO A 449 26.17 -6.91 25.38
CA PRO A 449 26.92 -5.66 25.58
C PRO A 449 27.05 -4.73 24.37
N THR A 450 26.65 -5.16 23.16
CA THR A 450 26.64 -4.35 21.92
C THR A 450 25.41 -4.69 21.08
N SER A 451 24.90 -3.74 20.30
CA SER A 451 23.74 -3.96 19.41
C SER A 451 23.98 -5.07 18.38
N TYR A 452 25.19 -5.14 17.81
CA TYR A 452 25.64 -6.20 16.91
C TYR A 452 25.51 -7.62 17.51
N ALA A 453 25.71 -7.76 18.82
CA ALA A 453 25.61 -9.05 19.53
C ALA A 453 24.20 -9.34 20.07
N CYS A 454 23.29 -8.36 20.01
CA CYS A 454 21.88 -8.56 20.33
C CYS A 454 21.19 -9.32 19.20
N GLY A 455 20.03 -9.89 19.49
CA GLY A 455 19.21 -10.55 18.47
C GLY A 455 17.75 -10.59 18.85
N TYR A 456 16.88 -10.81 17.86
CA TYR A 456 15.46 -11.01 18.11
C TYR A 456 14.80 -11.96 17.10
N PHE A 457 13.72 -12.58 17.55
CA PHE A 457 12.94 -13.56 16.81
C PHE A 457 11.49 -13.08 16.76
N LEU A 458 10.89 -13.08 15.57
CA LEU A 458 9.44 -13.03 15.39
C LEU A 458 8.87 -14.43 15.64
N ASN A 459 7.86 -14.52 16.50
CA ASN A 459 7.10 -15.73 16.76
C ASN A 459 5.88 -15.83 15.82
N LEU A 460 6.02 -16.56 14.71
CA LEU A 460 4.92 -16.79 13.78
C LEU A 460 3.81 -17.67 14.37
N HIS A 461 4.08 -18.48 15.41
CA HIS A 461 3.04 -19.32 16.03
C HIS A 461 1.90 -18.47 16.59
N LYS A 462 2.19 -17.31 17.16
CA LYS A 462 1.14 -16.44 17.70
C LYS A 462 0.23 -15.86 16.61
N ALA A 463 0.80 -15.49 15.46
CA ALA A 463 0.06 -14.90 14.36
C ALA A 463 -0.63 -15.92 13.43
N THR A 464 -0.10 -17.14 13.32
CA THR A 464 -0.49 -18.12 12.29
C THR A 464 -0.89 -19.49 12.84
N GLY A 465 -0.57 -19.79 14.11
CA GLY A 465 -0.68 -21.13 14.70
C GLY A 465 0.43 -22.11 14.26
N HIS A 466 1.36 -21.71 13.39
CA HIS A 466 2.44 -22.58 12.93
C HIS A 466 3.70 -22.47 13.80
N PRO A 467 4.32 -23.58 14.22
CA PRO A 467 5.48 -23.60 15.13
C PRO A 467 6.78 -23.13 14.45
N VAL A 468 6.85 -21.83 14.12
CA VAL A 468 7.99 -21.20 13.45
C VAL A 468 8.47 -19.99 14.24
N LEU A 469 9.78 -19.91 14.43
CA LEU A 469 10.48 -18.69 14.85
C LEU A 469 11.28 -18.15 13.66
N VAL A 470 11.24 -16.84 13.45
CA VAL A 470 12.03 -16.16 12.41
C VAL A 470 13.01 -15.22 13.09
N TYR A 471 14.28 -15.61 13.09
CA TYR A 471 15.36 -14.75 13.56
C TYR A 471 15.65 -13.66 12.53
N MET A 472 15.79 -12.43 13.00
CA MET A 472 15.98 -11.23 12.19
C MET A 472 17.41 -10.72 12.39
N ALA A 473 18.16 -10.54 11.32
CA ALA A 473 19.53 -10.03 11.33
C ALA A 473 19.63 -8.80 10.44
N ALA A 474 20.25 -7.72 10.93
CA ALA A 474 20.35 -6.43 10.21
C ALA A 474 21.78 -5.88 10.18
N GLY A 475 22.02 -4.89 9.31
CA GLY A 475 23.29 -4.15 9.23
C GLY A 475 24.49 -5.02 8.88
N ARG A 476 25.64 -4.72 9.49
CA ARG A 476 26.89 -5.49 9.34
C ARG A 476 26.70 -6.97 9.69
N PHE A 477 25.98 -7.26 10.76
CA PHE A 477 25.71 -8.64 11.18
C PHE A 477 24.89 -9.43 10.14
N ALA A 478 23.97 -8.78 9.40
CA ALA A 478 23.29 -9.42 8.26
C ALA A 478 24.25 -9.77 7.13
N CYS A 479 25.31 -8.97 6.91
CA CYS A 479 26.34 -9.23 5.90
C CYS A 479 27.25 -10.39 6.33
N ASP A 480 27.68 -10.43 7.59
CA ASP A 480 28.50 -11.52 8.13
C ASP A 480 27.73 -12.86 8.12
N LEU A 481 26.42 -12.83 8.38
CA LEU A 481 25.53 -14.00 8.26
C LEU A 481 25.47 -14.52 6.81
N GLU A 482 25.62 -13.65 5.80
CA GLU A 482 25.64 -14.05 4.39
C GLU A 482 26.94 -14.76 3.97
N GLU A 483 28.01 -14.72 4.77
CA GLU A 483 29.22 -15.51 4.53
C GLU A 483 29.07 -16.99 4.96
N LEU A 484 28.16 -17.28 5.88
CA LEU A 484 27.89 -18.63 6.39
C LEU A 484 27.08 -19.47 5.39
N SER A 485 27.20 -20.80 5.43
CA SER A 485 26.22 -21.68 4.74
C SER A 485 24.84 -21.62 5.41
N ASP A 486 23.76 -22.00 4.71
CA ASP A 486 22.40 -21.98 5.29
C ASP A 486 22.31 -22.86 6.56
N GLU A 487 22.96 -24.03 6.54
CA GLU A 487 23.12 -24.91 7.72
C GLU A 487 23.89 -24.22 8.85
N SER A 488 24.98 -23.51 8.53
CA SER A 488 25.79 -22.80 9.53
C SER A 488 25.03 -21.63 10.15
N ALA A 489 24.23 -20.90 9.35
CA ALA A 489 23.37 -19.83 9.82
C ALA A 489 22.23 -20.37 10.70
N ALA A 490 21.56 -21.46 10.28
CA ALA A 490 20.55 -22.13 11.10
C ALA A 490 21.12 -22.65 12.42
N ASN A 491 22.31 -23.27 12.39
CA ASN A 491 23.02 -23.75 13.57
C ASN A 491 23.44 -22.61 14.51
N PHE A 492 23.92 -21.47 13.98
CA PHE A 492 24.20 -20.28 14.78
C PHE A 492 22.95 -19.81 15.53
N VAL A 493 21.82 -19.67 14.83
CA VAL A 493 20.55 -19.24 15.42
C VAL A 493 20.04 -20.26 16.45
N MET A 494 20.21 -21.56 16.19
CA MET A 494 19.88 -22.63 17.15
C MET A 494 20.75 -22.61 18.40
N LEU A 495 22.03 -22.24 18.32
CA LEU A 495 22.88 -22.04 19.51
C LEU A 495 22.36 -20.90 20.38
N GLN A 496 21.84 -19.82 19.79
CA GLN A 496 21.21 -18.73 20.53
C GLN A 496 19.87 -19.17 21.16
N LEU A 497 19.03 -19.92 20.43
CA LEU A 497 17.80 -20.49 20.97
C LEU A 497 18.04 -21.43 22.15
N LYS A 498 19.09 -22.26 22.10
CA LYS A 498 19.44 -23.19 23.19
C LYS A 498 19.94 -22.52 24.46
N LYS A 499 20.43 -21.27 24.40
CA LYS A 499 20.70 -20.47 25.61
C LYS A 499 19.40 -20.09 26.30
N MET A 500 18.45 -19.54 25.56
CA MET A 500 17.13 -19.15 26.08
C MET A 500 16.29 -20.36 26.53
N PHE A 501 16.40 -21.47 25.80
CA PHE A 501 15.61 -22.69 26.00
C PHE A 501 16.51 -23.94 25.89
N PRO A 502 17.13 -24.41 26.97
CA PRO A 502 18.03 -25.57 26.94
C PRO A 502 17.42 -26.86 26.36
N ASP A 503 16.10 -27.03 26.51
CA ASP A 503 15.33 -28.17 25.97
C ASP A 503 14.82 -27.96 24.53
N ALA A 504 15.30 -26.94 23.83
CA ALA A 504 14.96 -26.67 22.43
C ALA A 504 15.36 -27.84 21.52
N THR A 505 14.38 -28.38 20.80
CA THR A 505 14.59 -29.39 19.75
C THR A 505 15.16 -28.75 18.49
N GLU A 506 15.91 -29.53 17.70
CA GLU A 506 16.35 -29.10 16.37
C GLU A 506 15.16 -28.75 15.47
N PRO A 507 15.35 -27.84 14.49
CA PRO A 507 14.34 -27.52 13.51
C PRO A 507 14.15 -28.68 12.52
N VAL A 508 12.90 -28.92 12.14
CA VAL A 508 12.50 -29.89 11.11
C VAL A 508 12.94 -29.41 9.72
N LEU A 509 12.76 -28.11 9.48
CA LEU A 509 13.16 -27.41 8.26
C LEU A 509 13.61 -25.98 8.63
N TYR A 510 14.47 -25.40 7.79
CA TYR A 510 14.91 -24.02 7.90
C TYR A 510 14.94 -23.33 6.53
N LEU A 511 14.80 -22.01 6.54
CA LEU A 511 14.95 -21.14 5.38
C LEU A 511 15.85 -19.95 5.75
N VAL A 512 16.73 -19.55 4.84
CA VAL A 512 17.68 -18.43 5.03
C VAL A 512 17.56 -17.47 3.85
N SER A 513 17.35 -16.17 4.10
CA SER A 513 17.42 -15.14 3.06
C SER A 513 18.83 -14.53 2.96
N ARG A 514 19.17 -14.02 1.77
CA ARG A 514 20.48 -13.41 1.47
C ARG A 514 20.30 -12.22 0.51
N TRP A 515 19.70 -11.14 1.00
CA TRP A 515 19.31 -9.99 0.16
C TRP A 515 20.51 -9.15 -0.32
N GLY A 516 21.58 -9.07 0.46
CA GLY A 516 22.81 -8.34 0.14
C GLY A 516 23.57 -8.91 -1.07
N THR A 517 23.69 -10.24 -1.14
CA THR A 517 24.33 -10.96 -2.25
C THR A 517 23.38 -11.37 -3.37
N ASP A 518 22.06 -11.17 -3.24
CA ASP A 518 21.10 -11.51 -4.29
C ASP A 518 21.37 -10.70 -5.59
N PRO A 519 21.69 -11.36 -6.73
CA PRO A 519 22.09 -10.70 -7.98
C PRO A 519 20.94 -9.96 -8.69
N ASN A 520 19.76 -9.86 -8.08
CA ASN A 520 18.59 -9.12 -8.54
C ASN A 520 18.14 -8.05 -7.53
N SER A 521 18.85 -7.87 -6.42
CA SER A 521 18.50 -6.84 -5.41
C SER A 521 19.71 -6.10 -4.84
N LEU A 522 20.79 -6.81 -4.47
CA LEU A 522 22.01 -6.22 -3.90
C LEU A 522 21.71 -5.30 -2.70
N GLY A 523 21.02 -5.86 -1.71
CA GLY A 523 20.51 -5.20 -0.50
C GLY A 523 18.99 -5.38 -0.34
N CYS A 524 18.48 -5.09 0.87
CA CYS A 524 17.06 -5.20 1.19
C CYS A 524 16.30 -3.93 0.79
N TYR A 525 16.60 -2.75 1.33
CA TYR A 525 15.87 -1.51 1.00
C TYR A 525 16.73 -0.25 1.14
N ALA A 526 16.22 0.86 0.61
CA ALA A 526 16.88 2.15 0.67
C ALA A 526 16.81 2.75 2.09
N TYR A 527 17.86 3.48 2.48
CA TYR A 527 17.88 4.33 3.68
C TYR A 527 18.58 5.66 3.40
N ASP A 528 18.29 6.66 4.23
CA ASP A 528 18.90 7.99 4.16
C ASP A 528 20.27 8.01 4.86
N VAL A 529 21.34 8.17 4.07
CA VAL A 529 22.72 8.28 4.58
C VAL A 529 22.97 9.62 5.25
N VAL A 530 23.87 9.63 6.25
CA VAL A 530 24.39 10.86 6.87
C VAL A 530 24.90 11.82 5.79
N GLY A 531 24.39 13.05 5.79
CA GLY A 531 24.84 14.12 4.91
C GLY A 531 24.33 14.05 3.47
N LYS A 532 23.29 13.25 3.18
CA LYS A 532 22.64 13.24 1.85
C LYS A 532 22.15 14.66 1.44
N PRO A 533 22.11 14.99 0.14
CA PRO A 533 21.46 16.20 -0.34
C PRO A 533 19.92 16.13 -0.22
N GLU A 534 19.27 17.25 0.10
CA GLU A 534 17.81 17.35 0.25
C GLU A 534 17.04 16.99 -1.05
N ASP A 535 17.60 17.35 -2.20
CA ASP A 535 16.99 17.17 -3.53
C ASP A 535 17.10 15.73 -4.08
N VAL A 536 17.66 14.80 -3.31
CA VAL A 536 18.01 13.45 -3.79
C VAL A 536 16.81 12.68 -4.35
N TYR A 537 15.64 12.78 -3.70
CA TYR A 537 14.42 12.12 -4.16
C TYR A 537 13.88 12.74 -5.45
N GLU A 538 14.02 14.06 -5.62
CA GLU A 538 13.63 14.76 -6.83
C GLU A 538 14.50 14.33 -8.01
N ARG A 539 15.83 14.32 -7.80
CA ARG A 539 16.78 13.81 -8.79
C ARG A 539 16.56 12.32 -9.06
N LEU A 540 16.28 11.47 -8.09
CA LEU A 540 16.14 10.04 -8.34
C LEU A 540 14.83 9.72 -9.09
N ARG A 541 13.70 10.38 -8.76
CA ARG A 541 12.41 10.17 -9.44
C ARG A 541 12.28 10.82 -10.82
N ALA A 542 13.04 11.88 -11.11
CA ALA A 542 12.87 12.66 -12.35
C ALA A 542 13.02 11.82 -13.64
N PRO A 543 12.11 11.95 -14.63
CA PRO A 543 12.19 11.18 -15.87
C PRO A 543 13.31 11.67 -16.80
N LEU A 544 13.77 10.79 -17.68
CA LEU A 544 14.77 11.06 -18.72
C LEU A 544 14.15 10.82 -20.11
N GLY A 545 13.44 11.82 -20.62
CA GLY A 545 12.72 11.73 -21.90
C GLY A 545 11.59 10.71 -21.82
N ASN A 546 11.78 9.53 -22.40
CA ASN A 546 10.81 8.43 -22.39
C ASN A 546 11.12 7.35 -21.33
N LEU A 547 12.05 7.62 -20.41
CA LEU A 547 12.46 6.73 -19.34
C LEU A 547 11.96 7.28 -17.99
N PHE A 548 11.16 6.50 -17.27
CA PHE A 548 10.59 6.87 -15.97
C PHE A 548 11.14 5.96 -14.88
N PHE A 549 11.13 6.42 -13.64
CA PHE A 549 11.69 5.69 -12.49
C PHE A 549 10.61 5.49 -11.42
N GLY A 550 10.52 4.27 -10.90
CA GLY A 550 9.69 3.87 -9.77
C GLY A 550 10.49 2.95 -8.84
N GLY A 551 9.89 2.53 -7.73
CA GLY A 551 10.51 1.72 -6.69
C GLY A 551 10.34 2.34 -5.30
N GLU A 552 10.70 1.58 -4.27
CA GLU A 552 10.77 2.06 -2.88
C GLU A 552 11.74 3.25 -2.74
N ALA A 553 12.87 3.20 -3.46
CA ALA A 553 13.96 4.17 -3.31
C ALA A 553 13.61 5.57 -3.84
N VAL A 554 12.52 5.72 -4.60
CA VAL A 554 12.01 7.03 -5.06
C VAL A 554 10.79 7.52 -4.27
N SER A 555 10.39 6.78 -3.23
CA SER A 555 9.31 7.15 -2.32
C SER A 555 9.87 7.97 -1.17
N MET A 556 9.58 9.27 -1.13
CA MET A 556 10.07 10.19 -0.11
C MET A 556 9.41 9.93 1.26
N ASP A 557 8.09 9.78 1.28
CA ASP A 557 7.27 9.77 2.51
C ASP A 557 7.23 8.39 3.20
N HIS A 558 7.59 7.33 2.47
CA HIS A 558 7.42 5.93 2.86
C HIS A 558 8.58 5.06 2.35
N GLN A 559 9.81 5.46 2.67
CA GLN A 559 11.04 4.78 2.23
C GLN A 559 11.05 3.32 2.69
N GLY A 560 11.74 2.46 1.93
CA GLY A 560 11.89 1.02 2.21
C GLY A 560 10.61 0.16 2.26
N SER A 561 9.44 0.77 2.27
CA SER A 561 8.15 0.10 2.47
C SER A 561 7.52 -0.45 1.18
N VAL A 562 6.60 -1.41 1.36
CA VAL A 562 5.82 -1.98 0.25
C VAL A 562 4.82 -0.96 -0.33
N HIS A 563 4.14 -0.18 0.51
CA HIS A 563 3.17 0.82 0.06
C HIS A 563 3.84 2.02 -0.60
N GLY A 564 5.02 2.45 -0.12
CA GLY A 564 5.85 3.44 -0.82
C GLY A 564 6.26 2.98 -2.22
N ALA A 565 6.75 1.74 -2.33
CA ALA A 565 7.08 1.15 -3.64
C ALA A 565 5.86 1.05 -4.57
N TYR A 566 4.69 0.65 -4.07
CA TYR A 566 3.44 0.63 -4.83
C TYR A 566 3.06 2.03 -5.34
N SER A 567 2.99 3.03 -4.46
CA SER A 567 2.65 4.41 -4.79
C SER A 567 3.62 5.04 -5.79
N ALA A 568 4.93 4.80 -5.63
CA ALA A 568 5.95 5.21 -6.60
C ALA A 568 5.72 4.59 -7.99
N GLY A 569 5.28 3.33 -8.05
CA GLY A 569 4.93 2.66 -9.30
C GLY A 569 3.72 3.29 -9.99
N VAL A 570 2.67 3.59 -9.22
CA VAL A 570 1.47 4.31 -9.69
C VAL A 570 1.85 5.71 -10.22
N ALA A 571 2.65 6.47 -9.48
CA ALA A 571 3.09 7.81 -9.89
C ALA A 571 3.94 7.77 -11.18
N ALA A 572 4.86 6.81 -11.31
CA ALA A 572 5.66 6.62 -12.51
C ALA A 572 4.79 6.27 -13.73
N ALA A 573 3.78 5.42 -13.55
CA ALA A 573 2.81 5.09 -14.59
C ALA A 573 1.96 6.29 -15.03
N GLN A 574 1.43 7.08 -14.09
CA GLN A 574 0.65 8.29 -14.38
C GLN A 574 1.49 9.37 -15.09
N SER A 575 2.77 9.50 -14.73
CA SER A 575 3.72 10.38 -15.43
C SER A 575 3.99 9.91 -16.86
N CYS A 576 4.29 8.61 -17.02
CA CYS A 576 4.48 7.97 -18.32
C CYS A 576 3.24 8.08 -19.23
N GLN A 577 2.05 7.87 -18.67
CA GLN A 577 0.78 7.94 -19.39
C GLN A 577 0.55 9.33 -19.97
N ARG A 578 0.66 10.39 -19.15
CA ARG A 578 0.48 11.79 -19.59
C ARG A 578 1.45 12.14 -20.72
N HIS A 579 2.74 11.93 -20.48
CA HIS A 579 3.81 12.23 -21.44
C HIS A 579 3.60 11.52 -22.79
N VAL A 580 3.26 10.23 -22.78
CA VAL A 580 3.03 9.46 -24.02
C VAL A 580 1.75 9.91 -24.75
N LEU A 581 0.67 10.26 -24.04
CA LEU A 581 -0.56 10.76 -24.66
C LEU A 581 -0.40 12.16 -25.26
N GLU A 582 0.27 13.07 -24.55
CA GLU A 582 0.64 14.41 -25.02
C GLU A 582 1.47 14.33 -26.29
N ARG A 583 2.57 13.53 -26.27
CA ARG A 583 3.47 13.33 -27.42
C ARG A 583 2.78 12.71 -28.63
N LEU A 584 1.75 11.88 -28.42
CA LEU A 584 0.97 11.25 -29.49
C LEU A 584 -0.22 12.11 -29.97
N GLY A 585 -0.42 13.30 -29.40
CA GLY A 585 -1.52 14.20 -29.78
C GLY A 585 -2.92 13.69 -29.40
N ASN A 586 -3.01 12.69 -28.52
CA ASN A 586 -4.28 12.04 -28.14
C ASN A 586 -4.91 12.67 -26.89
N LEU A 587 -4.83 14.00 -26.75
CA LEU A 587 -5.37 14.76 -25.62
C LEU A 587 -6.90 14.59 -25.46
N GLU A 588 -7.64 14.33 -26.53
CA GLU A 588 -9.09 14.05 -26.46
C GLU A 588 -9.42 12.74 -25.71
N LYS A 589 -8.43 11.88 -25.41
CA LYS A 589 -8.58 10.69 -24.56
C LYS A 589 -8.18 10.91 -23.10
N LEU A 590 -7.81 12.13 -22.69
CA LEU A 590 -7.72 12.52 -21.29
C LEU A 590 -9.11 12.74 -20.67
N GLN A 591 -9.97 11.73 -20.78
CA GLN A 591 -10.80 11.43 -19.62
C GLN A 591 -9.84 10.91 -18.55
N LEU A 592 -9.53 11.79 -17.60
CA LEU A 592 -9.17 11.38 -16.25
C LEU A 592 -10.38 10.62 -15.70
N VAL A 593 -10.50 9.34 -16.09
CA VAL A 593 -11.32 8.39 -15.34
C VAL A 593 -10.78 8.47 -13.92
N PRO A 594 -11.59 8.89 -12.93
CA PRO A 594 -11.13 8.90 -11.55
C PRO A 594 -10.76 7.46 -11.23
N LEU A 595 -9.46 7.19 -11.07
CA LEU A 595 -8.92 5.83 -11.08
C LEU A 595 -9.15 5.13 -9.71
N ARG A 596 -10.40 5.17 -9.24
CA ARG A 596 -10.98 4.07 -8.48
C ARG A 596 -10.82 2.85 -9.38
N CYS A 597 -9.81 2.03 -9.07
CA CYS A 597 -9.76 0.67 -9.57
C CYS A 597 -11.12 0.05 -9.21
N GLU A 598 -11.87 -0.51 -10.17
CA GLU A 598 -13.13 -1.23 -9.90
C GLU A 598 -12.89 -2.59 -9.20
N ILE A 599 -11.92 -2.63 -8.29
CA ILE A 599 -12.16 -3.27 -7.00
C ILE A 599 -13.40 -2.58 -6.44
N HIS A 600 -14.58 -3.20 -6.60
CA HIS A 600 -15.78 -2.82 -5.86
C HIS A 600 -15.35 -2.45 -4.43
N GLU A 601 -15.74 -1.27 -3.93
CA GLU A 601 -15.52 -0.88 -2.53
C GLU A 601 -16.19 -1.94 -1.66
N ALA A 602 -15.42 -2.96 -1.31
CA ALA A 602 -15.90 -4.12 -0.63
C ALA A 602 -16.30 -3.62 0.75
N ALA A 603 -17.59 -3.72 1.07
CA ALA A 603 -18.17 -3.25 2.33
C ALA A 603 -17.68 -4.04 3.56
N PHE A 604 -16.64 -4.85 3.39
CA PHE A 604 -15.96 -5.63 4.40
C PHE A 604 -14.75 -4.83 4.92
N PRO A 605 -14.61 -4.63 6.24
CA PRO A 605 -13.43 -4.00 6.81
C PRO A 605 -12.17 -4.85 6.59
N LEU A 606 -10.99 -4.27 6.85
CA LEU A 606 -9.75 -5.06 6.98
C LEU A 606 -9.96 -6.15 8.04
N GLN A 607 -9.59 -7.38 7.73
CA GLN A 607 -9.66 -8.49 8.68
C GLN A 607 -8.46 -8.42 9.61
N ILE A 608 -8.64 -7.85 10.79
CA ILE A 608 -7.58 -7.68 11.80
C ILE A 608 -7.76 -8.74 12.88
N SER A 609 -6.71 -9.49 13.18
CA SER A 609 -6.61 -10.46 14.28
C SER A 609 -5.72 -9.94 15.40
N ARG A 610 -6.04 -10.32 16.64
CA ARG A 610 -5.29 -10.11 17.89
C ARG A 610 -5.34 -11.38 18.75
N MET A 611 -5.04 -12.53 18.13
CA MET A 611 -5.21 -13.88 18.72
C MET A 611 -4.39 -14.11 19.99
#